data_AF-Q4SSX2-F1
#
_entry.id   AF-Q4SSX2-F1
#
_cell.length_a   1.000
_cell.length_b   1.000
_cell.length_c   1.000
_cell.angle_alpha   90.00
_cell.angle_beta   90.00
_cell.angle_gamma   90.00
#
_symmetry.space_group_name_H-M   'P 1'
#
loop_
_entity.id
_entity.type
_entity.pdbx_description
1 polymer ?
#
loop_
_entity_poly.entity_id
_entity_poly.type
_entity_poly.pdbx_seq_one_letter_code
_entity_poly.pdbx_strand_id
1 'polypeptide(L)'
;IFVDISTSVSVPDDKWLSTLESTRWLEYIRSCLKKAAEVACLLRGGHLTVALQDCAVFDPSEAEDRDMSCVVSSLVQVMCDPHCRTQYGFQGLVQKEWVMAGHRFHSRMNYHRDNDKEEAPVFLLFLDCVWQLLSQFPSHFQLTGDFLLALHDSIQLPLFTSFMANC
;
A
#
# COMPACT_ATOMS: atom_id res chain seq x y z
N ILE A 1 -16.38 9.11 13.77
CA ILE A 1 -17.50 8.31 13.20
C ILE A 1 -17.07 6.87 13.36
N PHE A 2 -17.61 6.18 14.37
CA PHE A 2 -17.32 4.77 14.59
C PHE A 2 -17.99 3.99 13.47
N VAL A 3 -17.20 3.29 12.65
CA VAL A 3 -17.75 2.27 11.76
C VAL A 3 -18.30 1.18 12.66
N ASP A 4 -19.61 0.96 12.60
CA ASP A 4 -20.27 -0.15 13.27
C ASP A 4 -19.72 -1.46 12.70
N ILE A 5 -18.73 -2.04 13.39
CA ILE A 5 -18.24 -3.43 13.18
C ILE A 5 -19.34 -4.45 13.61
N SER A 6 -20.48 -3.97 14.09
CA SER A 6 -21.56 -4.75 14.71
C SER A 6 -22.57 -5.35 13.71
N THR A 7 -22.57 -4.99 12.43
CA THR A 7 -23.31 -5.79 11.43
C THR A 7 -22.49 -7.02 11.11
N SER A 8 -22.71 -8.08 11.88
CA SER A 8 -22.34 -9.43 11.46
C SER A 8 -23.10 -9.75 10.18
N VAL A 9 -22.53 -9.41 9.02
CA VAL A 9 -22.99 -9.94 7.76
C VAL A 9 -22.64 -11.43 7.82
N SER A 10 -23.59 -12.26 8.25
CA SER A 10 -23.50 -13.70 8.03
C SER A 10 -23.68 -13.94 6.53
N VAL A 11 -22.64 -13.62 5.75
CA VAL A 11 -22.56 -14.03 4.36
C VAL A 11 -22.60 -15.56 4.39
N PRO A 12 -23.57 -16.20 3.74
CA PRO A 12 -23.59 -17.65 3.66
C PRO A 12 -22.27 -18.15 3.08
N ASP A 13 -21.65 -19.17 3.71
CA ASP A 13 -20.31 -19.64 3.35
C ASP A 13 -20.16 -19.95 1.84
N ASP A 14 -21.25 -20.38 1.19
CA ASP A 14 -21.33 -20.70 -0.24
C ASP A 14 -21.21 -19.47 -1.17
N LYS A 15 -21.40 -18.25 -0.64
CA LYS A 15 -21.28 -16.98 -1.38
C LYS A 15 -20.12 -16.11 -0.92
N TRP A 16 -19.42 -16.49 0.15
CA TRP A 16 -18.31 -15.71 0.70
C TRP A 16 -17.19 -15.52 -0.33
N LEU A 17 -16.73 -16.63 -0.92
CA LEU A 17 -15.62 -16.61 -1.89
C LEU A 17 -15.96 -15.80 -3.15
N SER A 18 -17.19 -15.92 -3.67
CA SER A 18 -17.62 -15.18 -4.85
C SER A 18 -17.80 -13.69 -4.56
N THR A 19 -18.28 -13.34 -3.37
CA THR A 19 -18.36 -11.93 -2.93
C THR A 19 -16.96 -11.33 -2.80
N LEU A 20 -16.02 -12.06 -2.18
CA LEU A 20 -14.62 -11.63 -2.07
C LEU A 20 -13.97 -11.48 -3.45
N GLU A 21 -14.14 -12.45 -4.34
CA GLU A 21 -13.61 -12.41 -5.71
C GLU A 21 -14.16 -11.21 -6.49
N SER A 22 -15.45 -10.89 -6.30
CA SER A 22 -16.08 -9.74 -6.97
C SER A 22 -15.47 -8.39 -6.58
N THR A 23 -14.82 -8.28 -5.40
CA THR A 23 -14.10 -7.06 -4.98
C THR A 23 -12.80 -6.84 -5.76
N ARG A 24 -12.24 -7.90 -6.35
CA ARG A 24 -10.92 -7.92 -7.00
C ARG A 24 -9.74 -7.50 -6.11
N TRP A 25 -9.93 -7.31 -4.80
CA TRP A 25 -8.88 -6.86 -3.88
C TRP A 25 -7.64 -7.75 -3.94
N LEU A 26 -7.84 -9.07 -3.90
CA LEU A 26 -6.75 -10.04 -4.02
C LEU A 26 -6.06 -10.00 -5.40
N GLU A 27 -6.75 -9.59 -6.45
CA GLU A 27 -6.15 -9.41 -7.77
C GLU A 27 -5.19 -8.21 -7.79
N TYR A 28 -5.55 -7.12 -7.12
CA TYR A 28 -4.68 -5.95 -6.97
C TYR A 28 -3.42 -6.29 -6.16
N ILE A 29 -3.59 -6.96 -5.00
CA ILE A 29 -2.46 -7.43 -4.18
C ILE A 29 -1.53 -8.31 -5.00
N ARG A 30 -2.09 -9.33 -5.67
CA ARG A 30 -1.33 -10.26 -6.52
C ARG A 30 -0.57 -9.50 -7.62
N SER A 31 -1.20 -8.52 -8.25
CA SER A 31 -0.59 -7.74 -9.33
C SER A 31 0.57 -6.88 -8.83
N CYS A 32 0.42 -6.22 -7.67
CA CYS A 32 1.47 -5.44 -7.04
C CYS A 32 2.67 -6.30 -6.64
N LEU A 33 2.42 -7.41 -5.94
CA LEU A 33 3.47 -8.34 -5.51
C LEU A 33 4.18 -8.98 -6.71
N LYS A 34 3.44 -9.39 -7.74
CA LYS A 34 4.03 -9.94 -8.96
C LYS A 34 4.95 -8.93 -9.64
N LYS A 35 4.49 -7.68 -9.79
CA LYS A 35 5.29 -6.63 -10.44
C LYS A 35 6.54 -6.30 -9.64
N ALA A 36 6.43 -6.17 -8.32
CA ALA A 36 7.57 -5.94 -7.44
C ALA A 36 8.57 -7.09 -7.49
N ALA A 37 8.10 -8.34 -7.52
CA ALA A 37 8.96 -9.51 -7.64
C ALA A 37 9.71 -9.55 -8.99
N GLU A 38 9.04 -9.22 -10.10
CA GLU A 38 9.69 -9.08 -11.42
C GLU A 38 10.83 -8.04 -11.37
N VAL A 39 10.57 -6.85 -10.81
CA VAL A 39 11.57 -5.79 -10.68
C VAL A 39 12.72 -6.21 -9.75
N ALA A 40 12.42 -6.83 -8.62
CA ALA A 40 13.43 -7.34 -7.68
C ALA A 40 14.34 -8.39 -8.33
N CYS A 41 13.78 -9.29 -9.15
CA CYS A 41 14.53 -10.26 -9.93
C CYS A 41 15.47 -9.60 -10.95
N LEU A 42 14.98 -8.57 -11.66
CA LEU A 42 15.81 -7.79 -12.61
C LEU A 42 16.98 -7.10 -11.90
N LEU A 43 16.73 -6.46 -10.76
CA LEU A 43 17.78 -5.81 -9.96
C LEU A 43 18.82 -6.82 -9.45
N ARG A 44 18.38 -8.01 -9.02
CA ARG A 44 19.28 -9.08 -8.57
C ARG A 44 20.13 -9.65 -9.71
N GLY A 45 19.65 -9.59 -10.95
CA GLY A 45 20.37 -10.01 -12.16
C GLY A 45 21.58 -9.12 -12.53
N GLY A 46 21.70 -7.92 -11.96
CA GLY A 46 22.86 -7.00 -12.12
C GLY A 46 22.65 -5.80 -13.05
N HIS A 47 23.32 -4.67 -12.75
CA HIS A 47 23.45 -3.36 -13.45
C HIS A 47 22.27 -2.79 -14.25
N LEU A 48 21.04 -3.20 -13.98
CA LEU A 48 19.85 -2.64 -14.62
C LEU A 48 19.25 -1.55 -13.73
N THR A 49 19.21 -0.32 -14.26
CA THR A 49 18.34 0.73 -13.71
C THR A 49 16.93 0.49 -14.22
N VAL A 50 15.96 0.30 -13.32
CA VAL A 50 14.55 0.16 -13.67
C VAL A 50 13.84 1.48 -13.36
N ALA A 51 13.26 2.10 -14.38
CA ALA A 51 12.36 3.25 -14.21
C ALA A 51 10.91 2.75 -14.14
N LEU A 52 10.22 3.10 -13.06
CA LEU A 52 8.77 2.95 -12.97
C LEU A 52 8.14 4.20 -13.57
N GLN A 53 7.24 4.01 -14.53
CA GLN A 53 6.51 5.09 -15.16
C GLN A 53 5.03 4.77 -15.10
N ASP A 54 4.28 5.58 -14.37
CA ASP A 54 2.84 5.57 -14.45
C ASP A 54 2.43 6.23 -15.77
N CYS A 55 1.68 5.49 -16.58
CA CYS A 55 1.07 6.03 -17.79
C CYS A 55 -0.36 6.45 -17.43
N ALA A 56 -0.64 7.75 -17.43
CA ALA A 56 -2.02 8.21 -17.60
C ALA A 56 -2.44 7.92 -19.05
N VAL A 57 -3.17 6.82 -19.24
CA VAL A 57 -3.60 6.39 -20.58
C VAL A 57 -4.79 7.22 -21.10
N PHE A 58 -5.54 7.87 -20.20
CA PHE A 58 -6.82 8.50 -20.56
C PHE A 58 -6.95 9.99 -20.24
N ASP A 59 -6.30 10.51 -19.19
CA ASP A 59 -6.41 11.93 -18.81
C ASP A 59 -5.04 12.49 -18.36
N PRO A 60 -4.47 13.48 -19.06
CA PRO A 60 -3.22 14.14 -18.66
C PRO A 60 -3.26 14.81 -17.28
N SER A 61 -4.44 15.11 -16.73
CA SER A 61 -4.60 15.62 -15.36
C SER A 61 -4.51 14.52 -14.29
N GLU A 62 -4.69 13.26 -14.68
CA GLU A 62 -4.45 12.06 -13.85
C GLU A 62 -2.98 11.58 -13.97
N ALA A 63 -2.16 12.23 -14.81
CA ALA A 63 -0.74 11.89 -15.00
C ALA A 63 0.16 12.15 -13.78
N GLU A 64 -0.38 12.83 -12.77
CA GLU A 64 0.29 13.03 -11.49
C GLU A 64 0.07 11.87 -10.51
N ASP A 65 -0.77 10.88 -10.85
CA ASP A 65 -1.06 9.76 -9.97
C ASP A 65 0.09 8.74 -9.94
N ARG A 66 1.03 8.97 -9.01
CA ARG A 66 2.22 8.12 -8.81
C ARG A 66 2.02 6.99 -7.81
N ASP A 67 0.78 6.78 -7.40
CA ASP A 67 0.41 5.92 -6.28
C ASP A 67 0.86 4.46 -6.50
N MET A 68 0.70 3.94 -7.72
CA MET A 68 1.12 2.57 -8.03
C MET A 68 2.64 2.44 -8.15
N SER A 69 3.35 3.45 -8.65
CA SER A 69 4.81 3.48 -8.60
C SER A 69 5.33 3.48 -7.16
N CYS A 70 4.70 4.22 -6.24
CA CYS A 70 5.04 4.22 -4.82
C CYS A 70 4.87 2.82 -4.20
N VAL A 71 3.76 2.12 -4.48
CA VAL A 71 3.53 0.74 -4.03
C VAL A 71 4.62 -0.19 -4.53
N VAL A 72 4.88 -0.20 -5.84
CA VAL A 72 5.86 -1.12 -6.44
C VAL A 72 7.28 -0.80 -5.96
N SER A 73 7.70 0.46 -5.95
CA SER A 73 9.01 0.90 -5.44
C SER A 73 9.24 0.46 -3.99
N SER A 74 8.24 0.68 -3.13
CA SER A 74 8.31 0.29 -1.72
C SER A 74 8.41 -1.23 -1.55
N LEU A 75 7.60 -2.00 -2.27
CA LEU A 75 7.63 -3.46 -2.22
C LEU A 75 8.97 -4.03 -2.72
N VAL A 76 9.54 -3.46 -3.79
CA VAL A 76 10.87 -3.85 -4.27
C VAL A 76 11.92 -3.64 -3.18
N GLN A 77 11.88 -2.52 -2.47
CA GLN A 77 12.81 -2.25 -1.37
C GLN A 77 12.61 -3.22 -0.20
N VAL A 78 11.37 -3.54 0.17
CA VAL A 78 11.07 -4.59 1.16
C VAL A 78 11.58 -5.97 0.70
N MET A 79 11.52 -6.30 -0.59
CA MET A 79 12.00 -7.57 -1.13
C MET A 79 13.53 -7.66 -1.23
N CYS A 80 14.21 -6.54 -1.45
CA CYS A 80 15.65 -6.51 -1.74
C CYS A 80 16.53 -6.11 -0.55
N ASP A 81 16.05 -5.24 0.35
CA ASP A 81 16.83 -4.69 1.45
C ASP A 81 16.32 -5.20 2.82
N PRO A 82 17.10 -6.02 3.54
CA PRO A 82 16.75 -6.45 4.90
C PRO A 82 16.52 -5.30 5.89
N HIS A 83 17.15 -4.13 5.70
CA HIS A 83 16.94 -2.98 6.57
C HIS A 83 15.48 -2.51 6.52
N CYS A 84 14.86 -2.53 5.33
CA CYS A 84 13.45 -2.19 5.14
C CYS A 84 12.46 -3.15 5.85
N ARG A 85 12.94 -4.28 6.40
CA ARG A 85 12.12 -5.24 7.19
C ARG A 85 12.28 -5.07 8.70
N THR A 86 13.06 -4.08 9.12
CA THR A 86 13.12 -3.62 10.52
C THR A 86 12.06 -2.55 10.75
N GLN A 87 11.63 -2.35 12.00
CA GLN A 87 10.66 -1.28 12.31
C GLN A 87 11.19 0.09 11.89
N TYR A 88 12.47 0.38 12.19
CA TYR A 88 13.11 1.65 11.85
C TYR A 88 13.28 1.83 10.33
N GLY A 89 13.78 0.81 9.64
CA GLY A 89 13.96 0.88 8.19
C GLY A 89 12.65 0.97 7.43
N PHE A 90 11.59 0.30 7.91
CA PHE A 90 10.25 0.43 7.33
C PHE A 90 9.65 1.83 7.56
N GLN A 91 9.83 2.42 8.75
CA GLN A 91 9.45 3.83 8.98
C GLN A 91 10.20 4.78 8.04
N GLY A 92 11.50 4.58 7.86
CA GLY A 92 12.30 5.36 6.91
C GLY A 92 11.84 5.20 5.46
N LEU A 93 11.47 3.98 5.07
CA LEU A 93 10.89 3.69 3.76
C LEU A 93 9.57 4.44 3.55
N VAL A 94 8.65 4.38 4.52
CA VAL A 94 7.35 5.08 4.46
C VAL A 94 7.56 6.58 4.39
N GLN A 95 8.44 7.14 5.23
CA GLN A 95 8.77 8.56 5.20
C GLN A 95 9.30 8.98 3.83
N LYS A 96 10.14 8.16 3.20
CA LYS A 96 10.77 8.46 1.92
C LYS A 96 9.84 8.31 0.72
N GLU A 97 9.20 7.16 0.56
CA GLU A 97 8.45 6.83 -0.65
C GLU A 97 7.01 7.35 -0.64
N TRP A 98 6.48 7.70 0.53
CA TRP A 98 5.08 8.11 0.66
C TRP A 98 4.97 9.56 1.12
N VAL A 99 5.61 9.91 2.24
CA VAL A 99 5.49 11.26 2.80
C VAL A 99 6.29 12.28 1.97
N MET A 100 7.60 12.07 1.83
CA MET A 100 8.48 13.01 1.10
C MET A 100 8.22 13.02 -0.41
N ALA A 101 7.69 11.91 -0.95
CA ALA A 101 7.33 11.81 -2.37
C ALA A 101 5.98 12.49 -2.73
N GLY A 102 5.23 12.95 -1.73
CA GLY A 102 3.98 13.71 -1.91
C GLY A 102 2.73 12.86 -2.09
N HIS A 103 2.67 11.64 -1.54
CA HIS A 103 1.42 10.85 -1.61
C HIS A 103 0.28 11.60 -0.91
N ARG A 104 -0.86 11.74 -1.61
CA ARG A 104 -1.98 12.59 -1.19
C ARG A 104 -2.88 11.90 -0.18
N PHE A 105 -2.36 11.59 1.01
CA PHE A 105 -3.07 10.85 2.05
C PHE A 105 -4.49 11.39 2.33
N HIS A 106 -4.70 12.71 2.38
CA HIS A 106 -6.04 13.28 2.66
C HIS A 106 -7.02 13.12 1.51
N SER A 107 -6.56 13.32 0.27
CA SER A 107 -7.38 13.15 -0.93
C SER A 107 -7.79 11.70 -1.09
N ARG A 108 -6.83 10.78 -0.91
CA ARG A 108 -7.05 9.33 -1.06
C ARG A 108 -7.95 8.75 0.02
N MET A 109 -7.97 9.33 1.21
CA MET A 109 -8.84 8.94 2.32
C MET A 109 -10.21 9.64 2.30
N ASN A 110 -10.38 10.67 1.47
CA ASN A 110 -11.63 11.42 1.31
C ASN A 110 -12.27 11.86 2.65
N TYR A 111 -11.46 12.37 3.60
CA TYR A 111 -11.92 12.70 4.96
C TYR A 111 -13.11 13.66 5.00
N HIS A 112 -13.15 14.61 4.05
CA HIS A 112 -14.21 15.60 3.92
C HIS A 112 -15.38 15.14 3.03
N ARG A 113 -15.27 13.98 2.36
CA ARG A 113 -16.27 13.46 1.40
C ARG A 113 -16.59 14.44 0.28
N ASP A 114 -15.57 15.20 -0.13
CA ASP A 114 -15.71 16.29 -1.10
C ASP A 114 -15.62 15.78 -2.55
N ASN A 115 -14.89 14.68 -2.80
CA ASN A 115 -14.71 14.13 -4.13
C ASN A 115 -14.46 12.60 -4.12
N ASP A 116 -15.50 11.81 -4.43
CA ASP A 116 -15.41 10.35 -4.50
C ASP A 116 -14.49 9.83 -5.62
N LYS A 117 -14.08 10.68 -6.57
CA LYS A 117 -13.21 10.27 -7.69
C LYS A 117 -11.76 10.07 -7.29
N GLU A 118 -11.33 10.70 -6.20
CA GLU A 118 -9.94 10.65 -5.73
C GLU A 118 -9.71 9.61 -4.63
N GLU A 119 -10.78 9.03 -4.08
CA GLU A 119 -10.71 8.07 -2.98
C GLU A 119 -10.14 6.73 -3.46
N ALA A 120 -9.03 6.32 -2.85
CA ALA A 120 -8.40 5.02 -3.14
C ALA A 120 -7.57 4.55 -1.94
N PRO A 121 -7.77 3.32 -1.43
CA PRO A 121 -7.03 2.79 -0.28
C PRO A 121 -5.62 2.31 -0.66
N VAL A 122 -4.83 3.14 -1.35
CA VAL A 122 -3.52 2.78 -1.92
C VAL A 122 -2.52 2.41 -0.83
N PHE A 123 -2.43 3.21 0.23
CA PHE A 123 -1.52 2.89 1.34
C PHE A 123 -1.93 1.60 2.05
N LEU A 124 -3.23 1.36 2.22
CA LEU A 124 -3.74 0.11 2.78
C LEU A 124 -3.39 -1.08 1.88
N LEU A 125 -3.51 -0.94 0.55
CA LEU A 125 -3.09 -1.96 -0.41
C LEU A 125 -1.60 -2.30 -0.26
N PHE A 126 -0.75 -1.29 -0.07
CA PHE A 126 0.66 -1.49 0.21
C PHE A 126 0.88 -2.27 1.53
N LEU A 127 0.21 -1.87 2.61
CA LEU A 127 0.34 -2.57 3.90
C LEU A 127 -0.14 -4.02 3.82
N ASP A 128 -1.23 -4.30 3.12
CA ASP A 128 -1.71 -5.67 2.91
C ASP A 128 -0.69 -6.49 2.11
N CYS A 129 -0.11 -5.92 1.05
CA CYS A 129 1.00 -6.58 0.34
C CYS A 129 2.19 -6.90 1.26
N VAL A 130 2.56 -6.00 2.17
CA VAL A 130 3.62 -6.26 3.17
C VAL A 130 3.21 -7.34 4.15
N TRP A 131 1.93 -7.37 4.58
CA TRP A 131 1.38 -8.42 5.42
C TRP A 131 1.43 -9.79 4.73
N GLN A 132 1.16 -9.87 3.43
CA GLN A 132 1.30 -11.11 2.66
C GLN A 132 2.75 -11.61 2.66
N LEU A 133 3.73 -10.71 2.52
CA LEU A 133 5.16 -11.07 2.57
C LEU A 133 5.59 -11.50 3.97
N LEU A 134 5.14 -10.78 5.01
CA LEU A 134 5.38 -11.11 6.41
C LEU A 134 4.82 -12.51 6.74
N SER A 135 3.60 -12.81 6.29
CA SER A 135 2.93 -14.09 6.53
C SER A 135 3.63 -15.25 5.83
N GLN A 136 4.16 -15.04 4.62
CA GLN A 136 4.89 -16.06 3.87
C GLN A 136 6.32 -16.28 4.41
N PHE A 137 6.98 -15.25 4.93
CA PHE A 137 8.37 -15.32 5.40
C PHE A 137 8.56 -14.74 6.81
N PRO A 138 7.91 -15.27 7.87
CA PRO A 138 7.89 -14.63 9.19
C PRO A 138 9.28 -14.40 9.78
N SER A 139 10.24 -15.31 9.54
CA SER A 139 11.61 -15.22 10.05
C SER A 139 12.45 -14.12 9.39
N HIS A 140 11.99 -13.52 8.29
CA HIS A 140 12.73 -12.50 7.55
C HIS A 140 12.34 -11.07 7.96
N PHE A 141 11.35 -10.91 8.84
CA PHE A 141 10.80 -9.62 9.24
C PHE A 141 10.88 -9.44 10.76
N GLN A 142 11.22 -8.22 11.18
CA GLN A 142 11.00 -7.75 12.55
C GLN A 142 9.60 -7.15 12.72
N LEU A 143 8.94 -6.81 11.60
CA LEU A 143 7.60 -6.24 11.57
C LEU A 143 6.57 -7.25 12.09
N THR A 144 5.48 -6.75 12.66
CA THR A 144 4.34 -7.53 13.14
C THR A 144 3.04 -7.04 12.50
N GLY A 145 2.00 -7.85 12.53
CA GLY A 145 0.65 -7.41 12.10
C GLY A 145 0.18 -6.17 12.87
N ASP A 146 0.39 -6.15 14.20
CA ASP A 146 0.03 -5.02 15.05
C ASP A 146 0.77 -3.73 14.66
N PHE A 147 2.03 -3.83 14.24
CA PHE A 147 2.78 -2.68 13.75
C PHE A 147 2.17 -2.11 12.47
N LEU A 148 1.77 -2.97 11.52
CA LEU A 148 1.13 -2.53 10.28
C LEU A 148 -0.24 -1.89 10.53
N LEU A 149 -1.03 -2.46 11.46
CA LEU A 149 -2.32 -1.90 11.88
C LEU A 149 -2.14 -0.55 12.58
N ALA A 150 -1.19 -0.43 13.52
CA ALA A 150 -0.91 0.83 14.19
C ALA A 150 -0.46 1.91 13.21
N LEU A 151 0.28 1.54 12.16
CA LEU A 151 0.68 2.47 11.10
C LEU A 151 -0.50 2.90 10.24
N HIS A 152 -1.39 1.99 9.86
CA HIS A 152 -2.64 2.32 9.17
C HIS A 152 -3.47 3.33 9.99
N ASP A 153 -3.68 3.06 11.28
CA ASP A 153 -4.47 3.92 12.16
C ASP A 153 -3.82 5.30 12.34
N SER A 154 -2.49 5.36 12.34
CA SER A 154 -1.75 6.63 12.47
C SER A 154 -1.99 7.63 11.33
N ILE A 155 -2.45 7.16 10.17
CA ILE A 155 -2.83 8.02 9.04
C ILE A 155 -4.22 8.63 9.23
N GLN A 156 -5.09 7.90 9.92
CA GLN A 156 -6.47 8.31 10.17
C GLN A 156 -6.61 9.23 11.38
N LEU A 157 -5.63 9.19 12.28
CA LEU A 157 -5.62 9.97 13.51
C LEU A 157 -4.93 11.33 13.27
N PRO A 158 -5.59 12.47 13.60
CA PRO A 158 -4.98 13.80 13.49
C PRO A 158 -3.91 14.07 14.57
N LEU A 159 -3.42 13.02 15.23
CA LEU A 159 -2.43 13.08 16.31
C LEU A 159 -1.00 13.15 15.77
N PHE A 160 -0.79 12.70 14.53
CA PHE A 160 0.53 12.63 13.92
C PHE A 160 0.63 13.57 12.72
N THR A 161 1.54 14.53 12.82
CA THR A 161 1.81 15.50 11.75
C THR A 161 2.49 14.88 10.53
N SER A 162 3.02 13.66 10.67
CA SER A 162 3.82 12.99 9.64
C SER A 162 3.07 12.75 8.33
N PHE A 163 1.75 12.59 8.37
CA PHE A 163 0.92 12.35 7.18
C PHE A 163 0.08 13.58 6.79
N MET A 164 0.28 14.73 7.45
CA MET A 164 -0.56 15.92 7.28
C MET A 164 -0.26 16.75 6.02
N ALA A 165 0.83 16.48 5.30
CA ALA A 165 1.25 17.26 4.14
C ALA A 165 0.82 16.60 2.82
N ASN A 166 -0.03 17.28 2.06
CA ASN A 166 -0.13 17.08 0.61
C ASN A 166 0.86 18.07 -0.02
N CYS A 167 2.02 17.61 -0.48
CA CYS A 167 2.98 18.43 -1.21
C CYS A 167 2.83 18.20 -2.72
#